data_AF-M5CCS1-F1
#
_entry.id   AF-M5CCS1-F1
#
_cell.length_a   1.000
_cell.length_b   1.000
_cell.length_c   1.000
_cell.angle_alpha   90.00
_cell.angle_beta   90.00
_cell.angle_gamma   90.00
#
_symmetry.space_group_name_H-M   'P 1'
#
loop_
_entity.id
_entity.type
_entity.pdbx_description
1 polymer ?
#
loop_
_entity_poly.entity_id
_entity_poly.type
_entity_poly.pdbx_seq_one_letter_code
_entity_poly.pdbx_strand_id
1 'polypeptide(L)'
;MPIAEAALSKMERTYPGYETHILRFPCLREFQPNKHVRQRLAAYFHTNQPDYSYQEWYKFLPKRCERWGKLRIAEGGDCIRAAVACNPTSVYGKRDSSFVRYSYEKDKNENDPRASVDMVSAVGYGRLDFILALTFPRKTPPQRESQSDANGDDEDLEAITHVLAHITEAKDVDQDATVELVTYRDYGRSFILDIKNVENVAGRVWTRGVRRTGEWAIIDRSGGVARAEFNVEEHGSDDEEQ
;
A
#
# COMPACT_ATOMS: atom_id res chain seq x y z
N MET A 1 23.65 -18.58 -10.86
CA MET A 1 22.72 -18.89 -11.96
C MET A 1 21.82 -17.68 -12.17
N PRO A 2 21.65 -17.17 -13.40
CA PRO A 2 20.73 -16.07 -13.64
C PRO A 2 19.29 -16.59 -13.47
N ILE A 3 18.54 -15.89 -12.63
CA ILE A 3 17.19 -16.23 -12.20
C ILE A 3 16.24 -16.02 -13.38
N ALA A 4 15.45 -17.04 -13.70
CA ALA A 4 14.42 -16.95 -14.72
C ALA A 4 13.45 -15.81 -14.39
N GLU A 5 13.28 -14.85 -15.30
CA GLU A 5 12.12 -13.98 -15.34
C GLU A 5 10.87 -14.85 -15.20
N ALA A 6 10.21 -14.80 -14.03
CA ALA A 6 8.91 -15.42 -13.88
C ALA A 6 7.96 -14.70 -14.85
N ALA A 7 7.68 -15.33 -15.99
CA ALA A 7 6.87 -14.75 -17.05
C ALA A 7 5.54 -14.25 -16.47
N LEU A 8 5.28 -12.94 -16.62
CA LEU A 8 4.04 -12.32 -16.16
C LEU A 8 2.84 -13.05 -16.78
N SER A 9 1.84 -13.39 -15.97
CA SER A 9 0.61 -13.95 -16.53
C SER A 9 -0.17 -12.87 -17.31
N LYS A 10 -1.08 -13.27 -18.20
CA LYS A 10 -1.99 -12.33 -18.91
C LYS A 10 -2.84 -11.45 -17.96
N MET A 11 -2.95 -11.87 -16.70
CA MET A 11 -3.72 -11.17 -15.64
C MET A 11 -2.84 -10.30 -14.74
N GLU A 12 -1.58 -10.07 -15.14
CA GLU A 12 -0.58 -9.31 -14.39
C GLU A 12 0.01 -8.21 -15.28
N ARG A 13 0.38 -7.09 -14.64
CA ARG A 13 1.06 -5.97 -15.30
C ARG A 13 2.07 -5.35 -14.34
N THR A 14 3.24 -5.02 -14.87
CA THR A 14 4.24 -4.16 -14.23
C THR A 14 4.29 -2.80 -14.92
N TYR A 15 4.77 -1.80 -14.20
CA TYR A 15 5.05 -0.46 -14.72
C TYR A 15 6.54 -0.18 -14.57
N PRO A 16 7.19 0.57 -15.49
CA PRO A 16 8.57 0.98 -15.34
C PRO A 16 8.81 1.66 -14.00
N GLY A 17 9.87 1.23 -13.30
CA GLY A 17 10.20 1.66 -11.94
C GLY A 17 9.42 0.95 -10.84
N TYR A 18 8.51 0.03 -11.15
CA TYR A 18 7.68 -0.74 -10.20
C TYR A 18 7.77 -2.25 -10.44
N GLU A 19 8.92 -2.74 -10.90
CA GLU A 19 9.13 -4.13 -11.31
C GLU A 19 8.87 -5.13 -10.19
N THR A 20 9.09 -4.72 -8.94
CA THR A 20 8.83 -5.55 -7.74
C THR A 20 7.36 -5.57 -7.32
N HIS A 21 6.51 -4.69 -7.86
CA HIS A 21 5.11 -4.50 -7.46
C HIS A 21 4.16 -4.81 -8.63
N ILE A 22 3.81 -6.09 -8.76
CA ILE A 22 3.09 -6.63 -9.90
C ILE A 22 1.58 -6.49 -9.67
N LEU A 23 0.93 -5.65 -10.47
CA LEU A 23 -0.51 -5.40 -10.35
C LEU A 23 -1.31 -6.51 -11.02
N ARG A 24 -2.44 -6.89 -10.41
CA ARG A 24 -3.28 -7.99 -10.91
C ARG A 24 -4.75 -7.60 -10.96
N PHE A 25 -5.50 -8.23 -11.87
CA PHE A 25 -6.94 -7.98 -12.03
C PHE A 25 -7.73 -8.24 -10.74
N PRO A 26 -8.79 -7.44 -10.46
CA PRO A 26 -9.49 -6.58 -11.42
C PRO A 26 -8.79 -5.24 -11.69
N CYS A 27 -8.85 -4.78 -12.94
CA CYS A 27 -8.41 -3.46 -13.38
C CYS A 27 -9.58 -2.73 -14.05
N LEU A 28 -9.90 -1.52 -13.57
CA LEU A 28 -10.77 -0.57 -14.26
C LEU A 28 -9.90 0.48 -14.96
N ARG A 29 -9.79 0.40 -16.29
CA ARG A 29 -8.89 1.26 -17.07
C ARG A 29 -9.29 2.74 -17.12
N GLU A 30 -10.59 3.00 -17.13
CA GLU A 30 -11.17 4.35 -17.27
C GLU A 30 -11.74 4.86 -15.94
N PHE A 31 -11.11 4.51 -14.83
CA PHE A 31 -11.59 4.91 -13.51
C PHE A 31 -11.49 6.43 -13.35
N GLN A 32 -12.57 7.05 -12.87
CA GLN A 32 -12.62 8.49 -12.60
C GLN A 32 -12.49 8.71 -11.08
N PRO A 33 -11.32 9.17 -10.58
CA PRO A 33 -11.17 9.47 -9.17
C PRO A 33 -12.13 10.57 -8.75
N ASN A 34 -12.88 10.34 -7.67
CA ASN A 34 -13.75 11.36 -7.12
C ASN A 34 -12.94 12.55 -6.54
N LYS A 35 -13.63 13.65 -6.21
CA LYS A 35 -13.02 14.87 -5.68
C LYS A 35 -12.08 14.60 -4.50
N HIS A 36 -12.48 13.77 -3.53
CA HIS A 36 -11.68 13.49 -2.34
C HIS A 36 -10.40 12.72 -2.66
N VAL A 37 -10.47 11.75 -3.58
CA VAL A 37 -9.28 11.01 -4.04
C VAL A 37 -8.33 11.94 -4.79
N ARG A 38 -8.85 12.80 -5.68
CA ARG A 38 -8.04 13.83 -6.37
C ARG A 38 -7.36 14.78 -5.41
N GLN A 39 -8.06 15.22 -4.36
CA GLN A 39 -7.47 16.10 -3.34
C GLN A 39 -6.30 15.44 -2.61
N ARG A 40 -6.40 14.14 -2.30
CA ARG A 40 -5.30 13.38 -1.68
C ARG A 40 -4.14 13.11 -2.62
N LEU A 41 -4.42 12.85 -3.90
CA LEU A 41 -3.38 12.73 -4.94
C LEU A 41 -2.59 14.03 -5.07
N ALA A 42 -3.27 15.18 -5.13
CA ALA A 42 -2.61 16.48 -5.20
C ALA A 42 -1.78 16.77 -3.93
N ALA A 43 -2.28 16.40 -2.75
CA ALA A 43 -1.52 16.51 -1.51
C ALA A 43 -0.26 15.64 -1.54
N TYR A 44 -0.38 14.38 -1.96
CA TYR A 44 0.76 13.47 -2.12
C TYR A 44 1.85 14.05 -3.02
N PHE A 45 1.48 14.52 -4.22
CA PHE A 45 2.47 15.11 -5.13
C PHE A 45 3.06 16.41 -4.60
N HIS A 46 2.26 17.27 -3.96
CA HIS A 46 2.78 18.51 -3.38
C HIS A 46 3.80 18.24 -2.26
N THR A 47 3.59 17.22 -1.43
CA THR A 47 4.53 16.82 -0.37
C THR A 47 5.81 16.20 -0.95
N ASN A 48 5.70 15.32 -1.95
CA ASN A 48 6.83 14.54 -2.47
C ASN A 48 7.56 15.22 -3.63
N GLN A 49 6.94 16.20 -4.29
CA GLN A 49 7.47 16.98 -5.40
C GLN A 49 7.08 18.46 -5.20
N PRO A 50 7.79 19.17 -4.29
CA PRO A 50 7.40 20.50 -3.82
C PRO A 50 7.59 21.61 -4.86
N ASP A 51 8.11 21.29 -6.05
CA ASP A 51 8.31 22.23 -7.16
C ASP A 51 7.02 22.90 -7.63
N TYR A 52 5.87 22.26 -7.40
CA TYR A 52 4.55 22.79 -7.74
C TYR A 52 3.64 22.87 -6.51
N SER A 53 2.79 23.89 -6.52
CA SER A 53 1.76 24.09 -5.51
C SER A 53 0.69 22.99 -5.58
N TYR A 54 -0.02 22.81 -4.48
CA TYR A 54 -1.20 21.93 -4.43
C TYR A 54 -2.21 22.19 -5.56
N GLN A 55 -2.48 23.46 -5.89
CA GLN A 55 -3.45 23.82 -6.92
C GLN A 55 -2.97 23.48 -8.33
N GLU A 56 -1.68 23.62 -8.60
CA GLU A 56 -1.05 23.19 -9.85
C GLU A 56 -1.14 21.68 -9.98
N TRP A 57 -0.70 20.93 -8.97
CA TRP A 57 -0.82 19.47 -8.96
C TRP A 57 -2.25 19.00 -9.19
N TYR A 58 -3.23 19.61 -8.52
CA TYR A 58 -4.64 19.26 -8.70
C TYR A 58 -5.14 19.43 -10.15
N LYS A 59 -4.62 20.44 -10.87
CA LYS A 59 -4.92 20.68 -12.30
C LYS A 59 -4.21 19.66 -13.20
N PHE A 60 -2.99 19.27 -12.86
CA PHE A 60 -2.19 18.30 -13.62
C PHE A 60 -2.76 16.87 -13.52
N LEU A 61 -3.46 16.55 -12.43
CA LEU A 61 -4.02 15.20 -12.24
C LEU A 61 -4.93 14.80 -13.42
N PRO A 62 -4.69 13.62 -14.03
CA PRO A 62 -5.52 13.15 -15.12
C PRO A 62 -6.97 12.96 -14.68
N LYS A 63 -7.91 13.16 -15.60
CA LYS A 63 -9.35 12.96 -15.32
C LYS A 63 -9.71 11.49 -15.13
N ARG A 64 -8.95 10.60 -15.76
CA ARG A 64 -9.12 9.15 -15.72
C ARG A 64 -7.78 8.48 -15.51
N CYS A 65 -7.79 7.36 -14.82
CA CYS A 65 -6.61 6.54 -14.59
C CYS A 65 -7.02 5.08 -14.42
N GLU A 66 -6.04 4.19 -14.36
CA GLU A 66 -6.33 2.79 -14.06
C GLU A 66 -6.48 2.58 -12.55
N ARG A 67 -7.50 1.83 -12.16
CA ARG A 67 -7.69 1.36 -10.78
C ARG A 67 -7.55 -0.14 -10.69
N TRP A 68 -6.61 -0.59 -9.88
CA TRP A 68 -6.29 -1.99 -9.66
C TRP A 68 -6.80 -2.47 -8.30
N GLY A 69 -7.16 -3.75 -8.23
CA GLY A 69 -7.70 -4.38 -7.03
C GLY A 69 -6.76 -5.36 -6.34
N LYS A 70 -5.63 -5.73 -6.96
CA LYS A 70 -4.70 -6.71 -6.40
C LYS A 70 -3.25 -6.34 -6.71
N LEU A 71 -2.37 -6.71 -5.80
CA LEU A 71 -0.93 -6.54 -5.87
C LEU A 71 -0.27 -7.89 -5.53
N ARG A 72 0.81 -8.21 -6.23
CA ARG A 72 1.75 -9.26 -5.85
C ARG A 72 3.13 -8.64 -5.74
N ILE A 73 3.75 -8.79 -4.58
CA ILE A 73 5.15 -8.40 -4.39
C ILE A 73 6.01 -9.52 -4.98
N ALA A 74 7.06 -9.17 -5.71
CA ALA A 74 7.95 -10.12 -6.38
C ALA A 74 8.76 -10.97 -5.38
N GLU A 75 9.58 -11.89 -5.90
CA GLU A 75 10.57 -12.65 -5.12
C GLU A 75 9.99 -13.47 -3.94
N GLY A 76 8.77 -13.99 -4.11
CA GLY A 76 8.10 -14.77 -3.07
C GLY A 76 7.39 -13.93 -2.00
N GLY A 77 7.27 -12.62 -2.22
CA GLY A 77 6.48 -11.72 -1.40
C GLY A 77 4.96 -11.97 -1.47
N ASP A 78 4.22 -11.07 -0.82
CA ASP A 78 2.80 -11.28 -0.54
C ASP A 78 1.87 -10.99 -1.72
N CYS A 79 0.78 -11.75 -1.78
CA CYS A 79 -0.37 -11.47 -2.65
C CYS A 79 -1.45 -10.71 -1.88
N ILE A 80 -1.56 -9.42 -2.13
CA ILE A 80 -2.48 -8.50 -1.46
C ILE A 80 -3.75 -8.33 -2.32
N ARG A 81 -4.92 -8.35 -1.67
CA ARG A 81 -6.21 -8.01 -2.30
C ARG A 81 -6.72 -6.74 -1.67
N ALA A 82 -6.81 -5.67 -2.43
CA ALA A 82 -7.40 -4.43 -1.93
C ALA A 82 -8.88 -4.63 -1.55
N ALA A 83 -9.40 -3.81 -0.65
CA ALA A 83 -10.74 -3.94 -0.11
C ALA A 83 -11.82 -3.98 -1.20
N VAL A 84 -11.65 -3.19 -2.27
CA VAL A 84 -12.55 -3.17 -3.44
C VAL A 84 -12.61 -4.50 -4.21
N ALA A 85 -11.60 -5.37 -4.04
CA ALA A 85 -11.53 -6.69 -4.67
C ALA A 85 -11.81 -7.84 -3.69
N CYS A 86 -11.96 -7.54 -2.40
CA CYS A 86 -12.44 -8.51 -1.42
C CYS A 86 -13.94 -8.68 -1.61
N ASN A 87 -14.38 -9.87 -2.04
CA ASN A 87 -15.80 -10.20 -2.13
C ASN A 87 -16.27 -10.85 -0.81
N PRO A 88 -17.05 -10.15 0.04
CA PRO A 88 -17.56 -10.72 1.29
C PRO A 88 -18.55 -11.87 1.09
N THR A 89 -19.11 -12.04 -0.12
CA THR A 89 -20.04 -13.12 -0.47
C THR A 89 -19.36 -14.31 -1.14
N SER A 90 -18.02 -14.33 -1.22
CA SER A 90 -17.30 -15.43 -1.85
C SER A 90 -17.48 -16.75 -1.09
N VAL A 91 -17.89 -17.79 -1.83
CA VAL A 91 -18.09 -19.16 -1.31
C VAL A 91 -16.78 -19.80 -0.83
N TYR A 92 -15.64 -19.33 -1.35
CA TYR A 92 -14.29 -19.83 -0.99
C TYR A 92 -13.68 -19.15 0.25
N GLY A 93 -14.50 -18.45 1.03
CA GLY A 93 -14.14 -17.86 2.31
C GLY A 93 -13.90 -16.35 2.28
N LYS A 94 -14.22 -15.72 3.41
CA LYS A 94 -14.09 -14.28 3.69
C LYS A 94 -12.64 -13.84 3.93
N ARG A 95 -11.67 -14.38 3.17
CA ARG A 95 -10.26 -14.06 3.37
C ARG A 95 -9.99 -12.62 2.92
N ASP A 96 -9.94 -11.73 3.90
CA ASP A 96 -9.62 -10.32 3.73
C ASP A 96 -8.09 -10.12 3.84
N SER A 97 -7.41 -10.03 2.70
CA SER A 97 -5.98 -9.70 2.62
C SER A 97 -5.75 -8.25 2.18
N SER A 98 -6.65 -7.35 2.58
CA SER A 98 -6.54 -5.91 2.31
C SER A 98 -5.81 -5.14 3.40
N PHE A 99 -5.60 -5.73 4.57
CA PHE A 99 -4.86 -5.09 5.65
C PHE A 99 -3.36 -5.29 5.43
N VAL A 100 -2.60 -4.20 5.44
CA VAL A 100 -1.20 -4.16 5.04
C VAL A 100 -0.35 -3.40 6.05
N ARG A 101 0.93 -3.79 6.14
CA ARG A 101 2.01 -3.00 6.70
C ARG A 101 2.55 -2.06 5.61
N TYR A 102 2.84 -0.82 5.96
CA TYR A 102 3.52 0.12 5.08
C TYR A 102 4.57 0.93 5.84
N SER A 103 5.60 1.38 5.15
CA SER A 103 6.58 2.34 5.68
C SER A 103 6.33 3.75 5.16
N TYR A 104 6.73 4.75 5.94
CA TYR A 104 6.64 6.15 5.55
C TYR A 104 7.67 6.96 6.36
N GLU A 105 7.91 8.20 5.94
CA GLU A 105 8.72 9.13 6.72
C GLU A 105 7.79 10.09 7.47
N LYS A 106 8.06 10.31 8.76
CA LYS A 106 7.38 11.32 9.58
C LYS A 106 8.39 12.26 10.20
N ASP A 107 7.99 13.50 10.41
CA ASP A 107 8.80 14.43 11.20
C ASP A 107 8.76 14.00 12.66
N LYS A 108 9.92 13.65 13.21
CA LYS A 108 10.08 13.30 14.63
C LYS A 108 9.61 14.43 15.54
N ASN A 109 9.69 15.67 15.07
CA ASN A 109 9.34 16.86 15.81
C ASN A 109 7.97 17.44 15.41
N GLU A 110 7.08 16.64 14.79
CA GLU A 110 5.76 17.11 14.32
C GLU A 110 4.91 17.83 15.38
N ASN A 111 5.16 17.55 16.66
CA ASN A 111 4.45 18.14 17.80
C ASN A 111 5.09 19.44 18.34
N ASP A 112 6.29 19.82 17.89
CA ASP A 112 6.95 21.08 18.24
C ASP A 112 7.15 21.98 17.01
N PRO A 113 6.26 22.97 16.79
CA PRO A 113 6.35 23.86 15.64
C PRO A 113 7.62 24.71 15.57
N ARG A 114 8.43 24.77 16.64
CA ARG A 114 9.68 25.55 16.69
C ARG A 114 10.91 24.70 16.43
N ALA A 115 10.78 23.38 16.45
CA ALA A 115 11.88 22.48 16.15
C ALA A 115 12.12 22.40 14.64
N SER A 116 13.35 22.09 14.25
CA SER A 116 13.66 21.79 12.86
C SER A 116 13.03 20.46 12.45
N VAL A 117 12.57 20.38 11.20
CA VAL A 117 12.07 19.14 10.61
C VAL A 117 13.17 18.08 10.64
N ASP A 118 12.87 16.93 11.25
CA ASP A 118 13.75 15.76 11.32
C ASP A 118 12.97 14.53 10.87
N MET A 119 13.09 14.19 9.58
CA MET A 119 12.35 13.08 8.98
C MET A 119 12.95 11.74 9.43
N VAL A 120 12.12 10.90 10.04
CA VAL A 120 12.49 9.55 10.48
C VAL A 120 11.58 8.51 9.84
N SER A 121 12.14 7.35 9.52
CA SER A 121 11.36 6.22 9.02
C SER A 121 10.43 5.70 10.12
N ALA A 122 9.19 5.45 9.74
CA ALA A 122 8.14 4.90 10.57
C ALA A 122 7.38 3.81 9.82
N VAL A 123 6.66 3.00 10.60
CA VAL A 123 5.81 1.93 10.09
C VAL A 123 4.37 2.23 10.45
N GLY A 124 3.47 1.77 9.60
CA GLY A 124 2.04 1.96 9.79
C GLY A 124 1.27 0.76 9.30
N TYR A 125 0.04 0.66 9.79
CA TYR A 125 -0.89 -0.39 9.42
C TYR A 125 -2.18 0.22 8.93
N GLY A 126 -2.84 -0.46 7.98
CA GLY A 126 -4.06 0.08 7.40
C GLY A 126 -4.67 -0.84 6.36
N ARG A 127 -5.85 -0.46 5.90
CA ARG A 127 -6.53 -1.16 4.82
C ARG A 127 -6.17 -0.52 3.48
N LEU A 128 -5.58 -1.30 2.58
CA LEU A 128 -5.45 -0.96 1.18
C LEU A 128 -6.84 -0.99 0.52
N ASP A 129 -7.40 0.17 0.20
CA ASP A 129 -8.74 0.27 -0.38
C ASP A 129 -8.71 -0.04 -1.88
N PHE A 130 -7.75 0.52 -2.61
CA PHE A 130 -7.46 0.26 -4.03
C PHE A 130 -6.09 0.85 -4.43
N ILE A 131 -5.62 0.48 -5.62
CA ILE A 131 -4.36 0.98 -6.20
C ILE A 131 -4.69 1.79 -7.45
N LEU A 132 -3.98 2.89 -7.70
CA LEU A 132 -4.11 3.73 -8.88
C LEU A 132 -2.81 3.72 -9.67
N ALA A 133 -2.89 3.55 -10.99
CA ALA A 133 -1.76 3.83 -11.89
C ALA A 133 -2.09 5.11 -12.68
N LEU A 134 -1.36 6.20 -12.38
CA LEU A 134 -1.53 7.50 -13.01
C LEU A 134 -0.39 7.75 -13.98
N THR A 135 -0.71 7.83 -15.27
CA THR A 135 0.26 8.16 -16.32
C THR A 135 0.16 9.65 -16.64
N PHE A 136 1.28 10.35 -16.50
CA PHE A 136 1.44 11.73 -16.89
C PHE A 136 2.21 11.81 -18.21
N PRO A 137 1.75 12.62 -19.17
CA PRO A 137 2.60 13.00 -20.30
C PRO A 137 3.88 13.67 -19.77
N ARG A 138 5.05 13.43 -20.37
CA ARG A 138 6.33 14.01 -19.87
C ARG A 138 6.32 15.53 -19.69
N LYS A 139 5.57 16.25 -20.53
CA LYS A 139 5.42 17.72 -20.43
C LYS A 139 4.51 18.15 -19.26
N THR A 140 4.03 17.22 -18.42
CA THR A 140 3.14 17.46 -17.28
C THR A 140 3.68 16.75 -16.02
N PRO A 141 4.00 17.49 -14.95
CA PRO A 141 3.95 18.94 -14.85
C PRO A 141 5.01 19.62 -15.76
N PRO A 142 4.80 20.88 -16.19
CA PRO A 142 5.75 21.57 -17.07
C PRO A 142 7.06 21.80 -16.33
N GLN A 143 8.18 21.22 -16.81
CA GLN A 143 9.50 21.41 -16.20
C GLN A 143 9.79 22.91 -16.02
N ARG A 144 10.02 23.37 -14.79
CA ARG A 144 10.50 24.73 -14.55
C ARG A 144 11.92 24.83 -15.08
N GLU A 145 12.11 25.66 -16.09
CA GLU A 145 13.38 25.89 -16.79
C GLU A 145 14.56 25.96 -15.82
N SER A 146 15.29 24.85 -15.71
CA SER A 146 16.60 24.78 -15.08
C SER A 146 17.50 24.11 -16.11
N GLN A 147 18.08 24.97 -16.96
CA GLN A 147 19.28 24.78 -17.79
C GLN A 147 19.61 23.34 -18.26
N SER A 148 19.29 23.03 -19.52
CA SER A 148 20.31 22.90 -20.59
C SER A 148 19.68 22.41 -21.89
N ASP A 149 19.89 23.22 -22.92
CA ASP A 149 20.04 22.89 -24.34
C ASP A 149 18.86 22.28 -25.10
N ALA A 150 18.14 23.19 -25.77
CA ALA A 150 17.51 22.91 -27.04
C ALA A 150 18.51 22.25 -28.00
N ASN A 151 18.24 20.99 -28.37
CA ASN A 151 18.45 20.35 -29.67
C ASN A 151 18.51 18.82 -29.47
N GLY A 152 17.34 18.19 -29.40
CA GLY A 152 17.23 16.73 -29.43
C GLY A 152 15.81 16.37 -29.82
N ASP A 153 15.68 15.50 -30.82
CA ASP A 153 14.42 15.16 -31.49
C ASP A 153 13.32 14.78 -30.47
N ASP A 154 12.21 15.51 -30.52
CA ASP A 154 11.12 15.53 -29.54
C ASP A 154 10.18 14.30 -29.67
N GLU A 155 10.58 13.27 -30.42
CA GLU A 155 9.70 12.16 -30.86
C GLU A 155 9.62 10.95 -29.91
N ASP A 156 10.57 10.74 -28.99
CA ASP A 156 10.64 9.51 -28.18
C ASP A 156 10.80 9.73 -26.67
N LEU A 157 9.97 10.59 -26.07
CA LEU A 157 10.02 10.81 -24.62
C LEU A 157 8.86 10.13 -23.88
N GLU A 158 9.19 9.03 -23.20
CA GLU A 158 8.25 8.10 -22.55
C GLU A 158 7.42 8.76 -21.42
N ALA A 159 6.12 8.44 -21.37
CA ALA A 159 5.21 8.93 -20.33
C ALA A 159 5.55 8.32 -18.96
N ILE A 160 5.46 9.12 -17.90
CA ILE A 160 5.81 8.68 -16.55
C ILE A 160 4.55 8.15 -15.86
N THR A 161 4.61 6.91 -15.35
CA THR A 161 3.51 6.33 -14.58
C THR A 161 3.86 6.26 -13.10
N HIS A 162 2.99 6.80 -12.25
CA HIS A 162 3.04 6.63 -10.80
C HIS A 162 2.03 5.58 -10.35
N VAL A 163 2.49 4.57 -9.62
CA VAL A 163 1.64 3.54 -9.04
C VAL A 163 1.47 3.82 -7.55
N LEU A 164 0.25 4.19 -7.15
CA LEU A 164 -0.05 4.74 -5.83
C LEU A 164 -1.10 3.89 -5.11
N ALA A 165 -0.87 3.64 -3.83
CA ALA A 165 -1.80 2.99 -2.91
C ALA A 165 -2.75 4.02 -2.28
N HIS A 166 -4.06 3.76 -2.29
CA HIS A 166 -5.02 4.44 -1.44
C HIS A 166 -5.26 3.59 -0.20
N ILE A 167 -4.86 4.11 0.95
CA ILE A 167 -4.86 3.40 2.23
C ILE A 167 -5.72 4.16 3.22
N THR A 168 -6.54 3.43 3.99
CA THR A 168 -7.19 3.94 5.20
C THR A 168 -6.46 3.39 6.43
N GLU A 169 -5.87 4.28 7.23
CA GLU A 169 -5.01 3.90 8.37
C GLU A 169 -5.79 3.19 9.49
N ALA A 170 -5.12 2.30 10.21
CA ALA A 170 -5.56 1.93 11.55
C ALA A 170 -5.36 3.14 12.46
N LYS A 171 -6.44 3.62 13.07
CA LYS A 171 -6.42 4.88 13.82
C LYS A 171 -5.51 4.76 15.04
N ASP A 172 -4.71 5.79 15.29
CA ASP A 172 -3.83 5.92 16.47
C ASP A 172 -2.79 4.79 16.59
N VAL A 173 -2.39 4.19 15.46
CA VAL A 173 -1.35 3.15 15.39
C VAL A 173 -0.10 3.67 14.71
N ASP A 174 0.98 3.79 15.49
CA ASP A 174 2.32 4.12 14.99
C ASP A 174 3.42 3.21 15.56
N GLN A 175 3.05 2.16 16.30
CA GLN A 175 3.95 1.16 16.85
C GLN A 175 4.17 -0.01 15.89
N ASP A 176 5.26 -0.76 16.06
CA ASP A 176 5.62 -1.91 15.23
C ASP A 176 5.05 -3.22 15.81
N ALA A 177 4.06 -3.81 15.12
CA ALA A 177 3.41 -5.06 15.54
C ALA A 177 4.30 -6.30 15.38
N THR A 178 5.52 -6.15 14.84
CA THR A 178 6.54 -7.21 14.86
C THR A 178 7.35 -7.25 16.15
N VAL A 179 7.22 -6.22 17.00
CA VAL A 179 7.96 -6.07 18.26
C VAL A 179 7.02 -6.20 19.46
N GLU A 180 5.80 -5.67 19.36
CA GLU A 180 4.83 -5.68 20.46
C GLU A 180 3.39 -5.94 20.01
N LEU A 181 2.50 -6.19 20.97
CA LEU A 181 1.08 -6.34 20.70
C LEU A 181 0.46 -4.97 20.39
N VAL A 182 0.14 -4.75 19.13
CA VAL A 182 -0.51 -3.52 18.66
C VAL A 182 -1.99 -3.78 18.42
N THR A 183 -2.85 -2.90 18.94
CA THR A 183 -4.30 -2.98 18.75
C THR A 183 -4.90 -1.69 18.24
N TYR A 184 -6.04 -1.78 17.56
CA TYR A 184 -6.81 -0.63 17.11
C TYR A 184 -8.31 -0.94 17.10
N ARG A 185 -9.14 0.11 17.15
CA ARG A 185 -10.61 -0.05 17.13
C ARG A 185 -11.22 0.41 15.83
N ASP A 186 -10.78 1.57 15.38
CA ASP A 186 -11.39 2.30 14.29
C ASP A 186 -10.38 2.55 13.18
N TYR A 187 -10.90 2.75 11.98
CA TYR A 187 -10.11 3.29 10.89
C TYR A 187 -9.99 4.81 11.03
N GLY A 188 -8.81 5.34 10.72
CA GLY A 188 -8.51 6.76 10.74
C GLY A 188 -8.71 7.40 9.38
N ARG A 189 -7.81 8.32 9.03
CA ARG A 189 -7.87 9.01 7.74
C ARG A 189 -7.44 8.07 6.61
N SER A 190 -7.92 8.37 5.40
CA SER A 190 -7.33 7.80 4.20
C SER A 190 -6.32 8.76 3.57
N PHE A 191 -5.27 8.22 2.97
CA PHE A 191 -4.21 8.96 2.31
C PHE A 191 -3.70 8.20 1.08
N ILE A 192 -2.76 8.81 0.36
CA ILE A 192 -2.10 8.24 -0.82
C ILE A 192 -0.62 8.07 -0.49
N LEU A 193 -0.05 6.95 -0.91
CA LEU A 193 1.34 6.56 -0.72
C LEU A 193 1.84 5.89 -2.00
N ASP A 194 3.14 5.96 -2.28
CA ASP A 194 3.72 5.17 -3.37
C ASP A 194 3.57 3.68 -3.06
N ILE A 195 3.22 2.86 -4.07
CA ILE A 195 2.98 1.43 -3.84
C ILE A 195 4.22 0.72 -3.28
N LYS A 196 5.43 1.26 -3.53
CA LYS A 196 6.69 0.69 -3.04
C LYS A 196 6.79 0.64 -1.53
N ASN A 197 6.09 1.52 -0.82
CA ASN A 197 6.11 1.47 0.64
C ASN A 197 5.06 0.50 1.21
N VAL A 198 4.29 -0.22 0.39
CA VAL A 198 3.45 -1.33 0.86
C VAL A 198 4.31 -2.58 0.98
N GLU A 199 4.57 -3.04 2.20
CA GLU A 199 5.60 -4.06 2.46
C GLU A 199 5.04 -5.49 2.44
N ASN A 200 3.94 -5.75 3.15
CA ASN A 200 3.35 -7.08 3.25
C ASN A 200 1.90 -7.04 3.73
N VAL A 201 1.22 -8.19 3.64
CA VAL A 201 -0.08 -8.38 4.31
C VAL A 201 0.16 -8.46 5.82
N ALA A 202 -0.63 -7.70 6.57
CA ALA A 202 -0.74 -7.85 8.01
C ALA A 202 -2.07 -8.54 8.33
N GLY A 203 -2.03 -9.56 9.19
CA GLY A 203 -3.22 -10.19 9.74
C GLY A 203 -3.85 -9.30 10.81
N ARG A 204 -5.11 -9.58 11.14
CA ARG A 204 -5.77 -9.00 12.30
C ARG A 204 -6.82 -9.94 12.86
N VAL A 205 -6.98 -9.93 14.17
CA VAL A 205 -7.97 -10.74 14.88
C VAL A 205 -8.78 -9.86 15.81
N TRP A 206 -10.10 -10.01 15.77
CA TRP A 206 -10.96 -9.34 16.73
C TRP A 206 -10.84 -10.05 18.07
N THR A 207 -10.50 -9.30 19.11
CA THR A 207 -10.31 -9.81 20.47
C THR A 207 -11.06 -8.95 21.48
N ARG A 208 -11.40 -9.53 22.62
CA ARG A 208 -11.87 -8.82 23.83
C ARG A 208 -10.88 -8.95 24.99
N GLY A 209 -9.69 -9.48 24.72
CA GLY A 209 -8.67 -9.81 25.72
C GLY A 209 -7.98 -8.59 26.32
N VAL A 210 -7.78 -7.54 25.54
CA VAL A 210 -7.17 -6.28 26.02
C VAL A 210 -8.26 -5.31 26.50
N ARG A 211 -9.35 -5.14 25.74
CA ARG A 211 -10.53 -4.36 26.13
C ARG A 211 -11.82 -5.18 26.03
N ARG A 212 -12.68 -5.07 27.05
CA ARG A 212 -13.99 -5.76 27.10
C ARG A 212 -14.93 -5.40 25.94
N THR A 213 -14.87 -4.17 25.43
CA THR A 213 -15.70 -3.71 24.30
C THR A 213 -15.26 -4.28 22.95
N GLY A 214 -14.08 -4.90 22.91
CA GLY A 214 -13.48 -5.46 21.72
C GLY A 214 -12.60 -4.48 20.95
N GLU A 215 -11.58 -5.04 20.29
CA GLU A 215 -10.64 -4.36 19.41
C GLU A 215 -10.00 -5.35 18.42
N TRP A 216 -9.34 -4.82 17.40
CA TRP A 216 -8.51 -5.60 16.49
C TRP A 216 -7.08 -5.65 17.02
N ALA A 217 -6.54 -6.84 17.23
CA ALA A 217 -5.10 -7.05 17.40
C ALA A 217 -4.46 -7.31 16.04
N ILE A 218 -3.34 -6.63 15.76
CA ILE A 218 -2.58 -6.77 14.51
C ILE A 218 -1.63 -7.95 14.64
N ILE A 219 -1.54 -8.75 13.59
CA ILE A 219 -0.63 -9.89 13.48
C ILE A 219 0.29 -9.64 12.30
N ASP A 220 1.51 -9.20 12.59
CA ASP A 220 2.53 -8.96 11.57
C ASP A 220 3.57 -10.08 11.56
N ARG A 221 3.63 -10.81 10.45
CA ARG A 221 4.52 -11.96 10.26
C ARG A 221 5.86 -11.61 9.60
N SER A 222 6.08 -10.32 9.31
CA SER A 222 7.36 -9.86 8.75
C SER A 222 8.50 -9.93 9.76
N GLY A 223 8.21 -10.05 11.06
CA GLY A 223 9.19 -10.22 12.13
C GLY A 223 8.94 -11.44 13.04
N GLY A 224 9.69 -11.53 14.14
CA GLY A 224 9.81 -12.75 14.94
C GLY A 224 8.65 -13.09 15.89
N VAL A 225 7.72 -12.15 16.13
CA VAL A 225 6.65 -12.29 17.14
C VAL A 225 5.50 -13.21 16.69
N ALA A 226 5.24 -13.33 15.40
CA ALA A 226 4.16 -14.17 14.88
C ALA A 226 4.70 -15.48 14.29
N ARG A 227 4.87 -16.50 15.14
CA ARG A 227 5.03 -17.90 14.70
C ARG A 227 3.78 -18.69 15.06
N ALA A 228 3.14 -19.28 14.06
CA ALA A 228 2.07 -20.24 14.30
C ALA A 228 2.70 -21.57 14.73
N GLU A 229 2.50 -21.94 15.99
CA GLU A 229 2.76 -23.30 16.48
C GLU A 229 1.48 -24.11 16.36
N PHE A 230 1.53 -25.20 15.60
CA PHE A 230 0.43 -26.15 15.50
C PHE A 230 0.70 -27.25 16.54
N ASN A 231 0.06 -27.13 17.70
CA ASN A 231 0.05 -28.22 18.68
C ASN A 231 -0.92 -29.30 18.18
N VAL A 232 -0.37 -30.40 17.68
CA VAL A 232 -1.15 -31.62 17.48
C VAL A 232 -1.25 -32.28 18.86
N GLU A 233 -2.43 -32.22 19.47
CA GLU A 233 -2.71 -33.11 20.60
C GLU A 233 -2.71 -34.53 20.05
N GLU A 234 -1.62 -35.26 20.26
CA GLU A 234 -1.61 -36.71 20.12
C GLU A 234 -2.56 -37.26 21.18
N HIS A 235 -3.83 -37.45 20.79
CA HIS A 235 -4.69 -38.36 21.52
C HIS A 235 -4.07 -39.75 21.40
N GLY A 236 -3.33 -40.15 22.43
CA GLY A 236 -2.90 -41.52 22.62
C GLY A 236 -4.11 -42.42 22.54
N SER A 237 -4.10 -43.33 21.58
CA SER A 237 -5.03 -44.45 21.52
C SER A 237 -4.69 -45.37 22.68
N ASP A 238 -5.28 -45.12 23.85
CA ASP A 238 -5.42 -46.15 24.87
C ASP A 238 -6.54 -47.09 24.43
N ASP A 239 -6.25 -47.90 23.40
CA ASP A 239 -6.97 -49.14 23.19
C ASP A 239 -6.41 -50.14 24.22
N GLU A 240 -6.98 -50.11 25.42
CA GLU A 240 -6.86 -51.20 26.38
C GLU A 240 -7.56 -52.44 25.78
N GLU A 241 -6.79 -53.38 25.24
CA GLU A 241 -7.26 -54.75 25.02
C GLU A 241 -7.47 -55.44 26.39
N GLN A 242 -8.74 -55.69 26.75
CA GLN A 242 -9.15 -56.67 27.76
C GLN A 242 -9.48 -58.01 27.11
#